data_AF-A0A2N3HW69-F1
#
_entry.id   AF-A0A2N3HW69-F1
#
_cell.length_a   1.000
_cell.length_b   1.000
_cell.length_c   1.000
_cell.angle_alpha   90.00
_cell.angle_beta   90.00
_cell.angle_gamma   90.00
#
_symmetry.space_group_name_H-M   'P 1'
#
loop_
_entity.id
_entity.type
_entity.pdbx_description
1 polymer ?
#
loop_
_entity_poly.entity_id
_entity_poly.type
_entity_poly.pdbx_seq_one_letter_code
_entity_poly.pdbx_strand_id
1 'polypeptide(L)'
;MSKTSNIFQKIVLITGILNFPIGLGMMVPAVMNPNPETFITSVVVGAFIIFAGATLVWSSRDLKTRASIVVWNGIVRAIGVLAVSYTTTIGHVPTEQIVVTGLDLMLAFIYTIGSAKHTGISFGKLLLGKSELK
;
A
#
# COMPACT_ATOMS: atom_id res chain seq x y z
N MET A 1 -2.54 -4.30 25.79
CA MET A 1 -2.30 -3.72 24.44
C MET A 1 -2.75 -2.26 24.47
N SER A 2 -1.91 -1.29 24.09
CA SER A 2 -2.30 0.13 24.17
C SER A 2 -3.40 0.47 23.15
N LYS A 3 -4.25 1.45 23.44
CA LYS A 3 -5.36 1.88 22.57
C LYS A 3 -4.87 2.26 21.15
N THR A 4 -3.68 2.88 21.07
CA THR A 4 -3.01 3.28 19.81
C THR A 4 -2.54 2.08 18.98
N SER A 5 -2.06 1.02 19.64
CA SER A 5 -1.66 -0.24 18.97
C SER A 5 -2.85 -0.88 18.25
N ASN A 6 -4.05 -0.80 18.85
CA ASN A 6 -5.29 -1.33 18.28
C ASN A 6 -5.75 -0.53 17.04
N ILE A 7 -5.60 0.81 17.05
CA ILE A 7 -6.00 1.66 15.91
C ILE A 7 -5.11 1.42 14.68
N PHE A 8 -3.77 1.39 14.86
CA PHE A 8 -2.85 1.16 13.74
C PHE A 8 -3.10 -0.20 13.07
N GLN A 9 -3.30 -1.24 13.88
CA GLN A 9 -3.64 -2.58 13.40
C GLN A 9 -4.93 -2.60 12.56
N LYS A 10 -5.98 -1.89 13.02
CA LYS A 10 -7.24 -1.77 12.28
C LYS A 10 -7.04 -1.04 10.95
N ILE A 11 -6.24 0.03 10.93
CA ILE A 11 -5.93 0.74 9.68
C ILE A 11 -5.28 -0.23 8.69
N VAL A 12 -4.21 -0.91 9.07
CA VAL A 12 -3.50 -1.89 8.21
C VAL A 12 -4.43 -3.00 7.70
N LEU A 13 -5.33 -3.50 8.56
CA LEU A 13 -6.31 -4.51 8.16
C LEU A 13 -7.31 -3.98 7.13
N ILE A 14 -7.94 -2.84 7.41
CA ILE A 14 -8.99 -2.26 6.56
C ILE A 14 -8.41 -1.91 5.19
N THR A 15 -7.27 -1.24 5.14
CA THR A 15 -6.61 -0.88 3.88
C THR A 15 -6.11 -2.11 3.12
N GLY A 16 -5.67 -3.15 3.83
CA GLY A 16 -5.36 -4.44 3.22
C GLY A 16 -6.57 -5.08 2.53
N ILE A 17 -7.75 -5.01 3.15
CA ILE A 17 -9.00 -5.49 2.54
C ILE A 17 -9.40 -4.63 1.35
N LEU A 18 -9.26 -3.31 1.42
CA LEU A 18 -9.63 -2.40 0.33
C LEU A 18 -8.78 -2.59 -0.94
N ASN A 19 -7.57 -3.12 -0.83
CA ASN A 19 -6.76 -3.45 -2.00
C ASN A 19 -7.39 -4.54 -2.89
N PHE A 20 -8.20 -5.46 -2.35
CA PHE A 20 -8.83 -6.52 -3.15
C PHE A 20 -9.79 -5.96 -4.23
N PRO A 21 -10.80 -5.14 -3.89
CA PRO A 21 -11.67 -4.56 -4.91
C PRO A 21 -10.92 -3.59 -5.84
N ILE A 22 -9.88 -2.90 -5.38
CA ILE A 22 -9.06 -2.03 -6.25
C ILE A 22 -8.34 -2.87 -7.32
N GLY A 23 -7.68 -3.97 -6.91
CA GLY A 23 -7.00 -4.86 -7.85
C GLY A 23 -7.98 -5.52 -8.84
N LEU A 24 -9.14 -5.98 -8.36
CA LEU A 24 -10.21 -6.47 -9.24
C LEU A 24 -10.71 -5.38 -10.20
N GLY A 25 -10.85 -4.14 -9.74
CA GLY A 25 -11.25 -3.00 -10.55
C GLY A 25 -10.27 -2.66 -11.68
N MET A 26 -9.01 -3.08 -11.58
CA MET A 26 -8.03 -2.98 -12.66
C MET A 26 -8.09 -4.17 -13.62
N MET A 27 -8.28 -5.39 -13.09
CA MET A 27 -8.25 -6.61 -13.91
C MET A 27 -9.55 -6.83 -14.69
N VAL A 28 -10.71 -6.61 -14.08
CA VAL A 28 -12.02 -6.92 -14.69
C VAL A 28 -12.24 -6.15 -15.99
N PRO A 29 -12.02 -4.82 -16.06
CA PRO A 29 -12.16 -4.09 -17.32
C PRO A 29 -11.17 -4.57 -18.40
N ALA A 30 -9.93 -4.90 -18.01
CA ALA A 30 -8.92 -5.40 -18.94
C ALA A 30 -9.30 -6.78 -19.53
N VAL A 31 -9.96 -7.64 -18.75
CA VAL A 31 -10.47 -8.93 -19.23
C VAL A 31 -11.73 -8.76 -20.08
N MET A 32 -12.63 -7.86 -19.71
CA MET A 32 -13.88 -7.63 -20.44
C MET A 32 -13.66 -6.92 -21.79
N ASN A 33 -12.67 -6.03 -21.87
CA ASN A 33 -12.31 -5.30 -23.08
C ASN A 33 -10.79 -5.37 -23.30
N PRO A 34 -10.26 -6.51 -23.80
CA PRO A 34 -8.82 -6.70 -23.93
C PRO A 34 -8.20 -5.73 -24.95
N ASN A 35 -7.18 -4.98 -24.51
CA ASN A 35 -6.28 -4.23 -25.37
C ASN A 35 -4.87 -4.85 -25.27
N PRO A 36 -4.30 -5.41 -26.36
CA PRO A 36 -2.98 -6.05 -26.32
C PRO A 36 -1.85 -5.18 -25.75
N GLU A 37 -1.92 -3.85 -25.91
CA GLU A 37 -0.89 -2.92 -25.43
C GLU A 37 -0.90 -2.75 -23.90
N THR A 38 -2.05 -2.94 -23.26
CA THR A 38 -2.25 -2.65 -21.83
C THR A 38 -2.75 -3.82 -21.01
N PHE A 39 -3.14 -4.93 -21.65
CA PHE A 39 -3.77 -6.08 -21.01
C PHE A 39 -2.86 -6.69 -19.94
N ILE A 40 -1.64 -7.07 -20.33
CA ILE A 40 -0.68 -7.73 -19.43
C ILE A 40 -0.38 -6.83 -18.25
N THR A 41 -0.09 -5.55 -18.51
CA THR A 41 0.23 -4.56 -17.48
C THR A 41 -0.93 -4.35 -16.50
N SER A 42 -2.15 -4.21 -16.99
CA SER A 42 -3.34 -4.01 -16.14
C SER A 42 -3.63 -5.23 -15.27
N VAL A 43 -3.53 -6.44 -15.83
CA VAL A 43 -3.75 -7.69 -15.09
C VAL A 43 -2.67 -7.89 -14.03
N VAL A 44 -1.40 -7.71 -14.39
CA VAL A 44 -0.27 -7.88 -13.47
C VAL A 44 -0.30 -6.84 -12.34
N VAL A 45 -0.55 -5.57 -12.64
CA VAL A 45 -0.66 -4.53 -11.61
C VAL A 45 -1.83 -4.82 -10.67
N GLY A 46 -2.99 -5.22 -11.21
CA GLY A 46 -4.14 -5.61 -10.38
C GLY A 46 -3.82 -6.79 -9.46
N ALA A 47 -3.13 -7.82 -9.96
CA ALA A 47 -2.68 -8.95 -9.15
C ALA A 47 -1.69 -8.54 -8.05
N PHE A 48 -0.75 -7.64 -8.34
CA PHE A 48 0.17 -7.10 -7.33
C PHE A 48 -0.53 -6.26 -6.26
N ILE A 49 -1.59 -5.52 -6.62
CA ILE A 49 -2.40 -4.79 -5.63
C ILE A 49 -3.12 -5.78 -4.71
N ILE A 50 -3.68 -6.87 -5.25
CA ILE A 50 -4.29 -7.94 -4.43
C ILE A 50 -3.25 -8.56 -3.50
N PHE A 51 -2.05 -8.86 -4.01
CA PHE A 51 -0.94 -9.37 -3.20
C PHE A 51 -0.54 -8.40 -2.09
N ALA A 52 -0.43 -7.09 -2.38
CA ALA A 52 -0.21 -6.05 -1.39
C ALA A 52 -1.33 -6.04 -0.32
N GLY A 53 -2.59 -6.23 -0.75
CA GLY A 53 -3.72 -6.39 0.17
C GLY A 53 -3.58 -7.59 1.09
N ALA A 54 -3.32 -8.77 0.53
CA ALA A 54 -3.13 -10.00 1.27
C ALA A 54 -1.98 -9.90 2.29
N THR A 55 -0.84 -9.31 1.89
CA THR A 55 0.31 -9.11 2.78
C THR A 55 0.02 -8.14 3.91
N LEU A 56 -0.79 -7.10 3.70
CA LEU A 56 -1.26 -6.20 4.76
C LEU A 56 -2.23 -6.90 5.73
N VAL A 57 -3.20 -7.66 5.22
CA VAL A 57 -4.11 -8.47 6.04
C VAL A 57 -3.31 -9.45 6.90
N TRP A 58 -2.33 -10.13 6.31
CA TRP A 58 -1.44 -11.04 7.02
C TRP A 58 -0.57 -10.34 8.07
N SER A 59 -0.03 -9.16 7.74
CA SER A 59 0.77 -8.35 8.67
C SER A 59 -0.05 -7.82 9.83
N SER A 60 -1.33 -7.51 9.61
CA SER A 60 -2.23 -7.01 10.66
C SER A 60 -2.44 -8.01 11.81
N ARG A 61 -2.15 -9.30 11.60
CA ARG A 61 -2.26 -10.35 12.63
C ARG A 61 -1.05 -10.40 13.56
N ASP A 62 0.11 -9.98 13.07
CA ASP A 62 1.35 -9.94 13.84
C ASP A 62 2.25 -8.80 13.35
N LEU A 63 1.90 -7.58 13.76
CA LEU A 63 2.62 -6.38 13.36
C LEU A 63 4.02 -6.30 13.97
N LYS A 64 4.30 -7.01 15.06
CA LYS A 64 5.64 -7.00 15.66
C LYS A 64 6.63 -7.67 14.73
N THR A 65 6.31 -8.86 14.22
CA THR A 65 7.24 -9.62 13.38
C THR A 65 7.16 -9.24 11.89
N ARG A 66 6.11 -8.51 11.47
CA ARG A 66 5.83 -8.21 10.05
C ARG A 66 5.77 -6.73 9.69
N ALA A 67 6.18 -5.83 10.59
CA ALA A 67 6.18 -4.39 10.35
C ALA A 67 6.92 -3.96 9.08
N SER A 68 8.00 -4.66 8.70
CA SER A 68 8.74 -4.41 7.46
C SER A 68 7.84 -4.47 6.21
N ILE A 69 6.88 -5.39 6.18
CA ILE A 69 5.94 -5.55 5.05
C ILE A 69 5.02 -4.32 4.94
N VAL A 70 4.58 -3.81 6.09
CA VAL A 70 3.74 -2.59 6.15
C VAL A 70 4.53 -1.37 5.70
N VAL A 71 5.80 -1.25 6.12
CA VAL A 71 6.71 -0.19 5.65
C VAL A 71 6.87 -0.23 4.13
N TRP A 72 7.14 -1.39 3.55
CA TRP A 72 7.25 -1.54 2.09
C TRP A 72 5.97 -1.19 1.36
N ASN A 73 4.81 -1.57 1.90
CA ASN A 73 3.51 -1.14 1.38
C ASN A 73 3.33 0.39 1.43
N GLY A 74 3.96 1.08 2.39
CA GLY A 74 3.95 2.53 2.48
C GLY A 74 4.86 3.18 1.45
N ILE A 75 6.02 2.59 1.19
CA ILE A 75 6.97 3.04 0.16
C ILE A 75 6.36 2.94 -1.23
N VAL A 76 5.71 1.82 -1.56
CA VAL A 76 5.03 1.65 -2.86
C VAL A 76 3.98 2.75 -3.09
N ARG A 77 3.24 3.12 -2.04
CA ARG A 77 2.28 4.24 -2.10
C ARG A 77 2.96 5.58 -2.33
N ALA A 78 4.08 5.84 -1.65
CA ALA A 78 4.87 7.05 -1.89
C ALA A 78 5.39 7.14 -3.33
N ILE A 79 5.79 6.01 -3.94
CA ILE A 79 6.17 5.97 -5.36
C ILE A 79 4.97 6.31 -6.25
N GLY A 80 3.78 5.80 -5.94
CA GLY A 80 2.54 6.18 -6.64
C GLY A 80 2.26 7.69 -6.58
N VAL A 81 2.45 8.30 -5.42
CA VAL A 81 2.31 9.76 -5.23
C VAL A 81 3.29 10.53 -6.11
N LEU A 82 4.55 10.10 -6.19
CA LEU A 82 5.56 10.70 -7.06
C LEU A 82 5.19 10.57 -8.53
N ALA A 83 4.66 9.42 -8.95
CA ALA A 83 4.21 9.19 -10.32
C ALA A 83 3.04 10.12 -10.71
N VAL A 84 2.04 10.25 -9.85
CA VAL A 84 0.91 11.15 -10.10
C VAL A 84 1.38 12.60 -10.11
N SER A 85 2.21 12.99 -9.15
CA SER A 85 2.78 14.34 -9.08
C SER A 85 3.59 14.68 -10.33
N TYR A 86 4.44 13.77 -10.80
CA TYR A 86 5.16 13.95 -12.07
C TYR A 86 4.20 14.07 -13.26
N THR A 87 3.17 13.22 -13.32
CA THR A 87 2.17 13.26 -14.39
C THR A 87 1.44 14.61 -14.46
N THR A 88 1.15 15.25 -13.32
CA THR A 88 0.55 16.59 -13.32
C THR A 88 1.42 17.67 -13.97
N THR A 89 2.74 17.45 -14.07
CA THR A 89 3.65 18.40 -14.73
C THR A 89 3.72 18.23 -16.25
N ILE A 90 3.32 17.07 -16.76
CA ILE A 90 3.42 16.72 -18.19
C ILE A 90 2.06 16.50 -18.87
N GLY A 91 0.96 16.47 -18.11
CA GLY A 91 -0.35 16.21 -18.66
C GLY A 91 -1.48 16.35 -17.64
N HIS A 92 -2.68 15.97 -18.07
CA HIS A 92 -3.88 16.00 -17.24
C HIS A 92 -4.02 14.71 -16.44
N VAL A 93 -4.24 14.85 -15.13
CA VAL A 93 -4.54 13.74 -14.22
C VAL A 93 -6.02 13.80 -13.86
N PRO A 94 -6.78 12.70 -14.01
CA PRO A 94 -8.18 12.64 -13.56
C PRO A 94 -8.33 13.02 -12.08
N THR A 95 -9.36 13.78 -11.74
CA THR A 95 -9.61 14.26 -10.37
C THR A 95 -9.66 13.12 -9.35
N GLU A 96 -10.20 11.96 -9.76
CA GLU A 96 -10.27 10.75 -8.93
C GLU A 96 -8.87 10.28 -8.51
N GLN A 97 -7.89 10.34 -9.42
CA GLN A 97 -6.51 9.94 -9.12
C GLN A 97 -5.82 10.92 -8.17
N ILE A 98 -6.17 12.22 -8.21
CA ILE A 98 -5.66 13.21 -7.27
C ILE A 98 -6.16 12.90 -5.85
N VAL A 99 -7.45 12.57 -5.70
CA VAL A 99 -8.03 12.19 -4.40
C VAL A 99 -7.38 10.92 -3.85
N VAL A 100 -7.23 9.88 -4.69
CA VAL A 100 -6.56 8.62 -4.31
C VAL A 100 -5.10 8.87 -3.90
N THR A 101 -4.41 9.75 -4.62
CA THR A 101 -3.02 10.14 -4.30
C THR A 101 -2.89 10.78 -2.93
N GLY A 102 -3.84 11.63 -2.53
CA GLY A 102 -3.88 12.20 -1.18
C GLY A 102 -4.02 11.14 -0.09
N LEU A 103 -4.88 10.13 -0.32
CA LEU A 103 -5.04 9.00 0.59
C LEU A 103 -3.79 8.13 0.66
N ASP A 104 -3.13 7.87 -0.48
CA ASP A 104 -1.90 7.09 -0.53
C ASP A 104 -0.75 7.79 0.18
N LEU A 105 -0.62 9.11 0.07
CA LEU A 105 0.37 9.89 0.82
C LEU A 105 0.12 9.77 2.33
N MET A 106 -1.13 9.92 2.76
CA MET A 106 -1.50 9.75 4.17
C MET A 106 -1.16 8.34 4.67
N LEU A 107 -1.50 7.30 3.91
CA LEU A 107 -1.20 5.91 4.27
C LEU A 107 0.31 5.63 4.29
N ALA A 108 1.08 6.22 3.37
CA ALA A 108 2.53 6.10 3.37
C ALA A 108 3.14 6.63 4.69
N PHE A 109 2.68 7.78 5.18
CA PHE A 109 3.09 8.30 6.48
C PHE A 109 2.61 7.43 7.65
N ILE A 110 1.35 6.99 7.64
CA ILE A 110 0.81 6.13 8.70
C ILE A 110 1.58 4.81 8.79
N TYR A 111 1.91 4.19 7.66
CA TYR A 111 2.61 2.91 7.64
C TYR A 111 4.05 3.04 8.10
N THR A 112 4.77 4.07 7.65
CA THR A 112 6.17 4.27 8.02
C THR A 112 6.32 4.65 9.49
N ILE A 113 5.63 5.72 9.93
CA ILE A 113 5.70 6.21 11.31
C ILE A 113 5.01 5.24 12.27
N GLY A 114 3.86 4.69 11.87
CA GLY A 114 3.09 3.74 12.68
C GLY A 114 3.85 2.45 12.94
N SER A 115 4.52 1.89 11.93
CA SER A 115 5.34 0.68 12.09
C SER A 115 6.53 0.92 13.03
N ALA A 116 7.23 2.04 12.87
CA ALA A 116 8.35 2.40 13.75
C ALA A 116 7.89 2.60 15.21
N LYS A 117 6.77 3.30 15.42
CA LYS A 117 6.20 3.50 16.76
C LYS A 117 5.65 2.21 17.37
N HIS A 118 5.05 1.33 16.58
CA HIS A 118 4.47 0.08 17.07
C HIS A 118 5.54 -0.94 17.50
N THR A 119 6.65 -0.99 16.77
CA THR A 119 7.75 -1.94 17.03
C THR A 119 8.86 -1.39 17.91
N GLY A 120 9.02 -0.06 17.98
CA GLY A 120 10.20 0.57 18.58
C GLY A 120 11.46 0.47 17.71
N ILE A 121 11.35 -0.06 16.48
CA ILE A 121 12.46 -0.24 15.56
C ILE A 121 12.55 0.96 14.62
N SER A 122 13.77 1.41 14.34
CA SER A 122 14.00 2.52 13.40
C SER A 122 13.60 2.15 11.97
N PHE A 123 13.14 3.15 11.20
CA PHE A 123 12.70 2.99 9.82
C PHE A 123 13.71 2.22 8.95
N GLY A 124 15.00 2.58 9.00
CA GLY A 124 16.03 1.90 8.20
C GLY A 124 16.18 0.41 8.52
N LYS A 125 16.03 0.01 9.79
CA LYS A 125 16.04 -1.41 10.17
C LYS A 125 14.80 -2.14 9.63
N LEU A 126 13.62 -1.52 9.75
CA LEU A 126 12.38 -2.07 9.20
C LEU A 126 12.45 -2.22 7.67
N LEU A 127 13.07 -1.25 6.98
CA LEU A 127 13.25 -1.28 5.53
C LEU A 127 14.13 -2.46 5.08
N LEU A 128 15.14 -2.80 5.88
CA LEU A 128 16.01 -3.97 5.69
C LEU A 128 15.37 -5.31 6.14
N GLY A 129 14.08 -5.35 6.44
CA GLY A 129 13.40 -6.58 6.87
C GLY A 129 13.60 -6.95 8.34
N LYS A 130 14.27 -6.11 9.14
CA LYS A 130 14.48 -6.38 10.57
C LYS A 130 13.26 -5.90 11.37
N SER A 131 12.31 -6.80 11.59
CA SER A 131 11.10 -6.55 12.39
C SER A 131 11.21 -6.99 13.85
N GLU A 132 12.31 -7.64 14.25
CA GLU A 132 12.55 -8.05 15.63
C GLU A 132 13.83 -7.39 16.20
N LEU A 133 13.76 -6.99 17.47
CA LEU A 133 14.93 -6.64 18.26
C LEU A 133 15.60 -7.96 18.68
N LYS A 134 16.60 -8.40 17.91
CA LYS A 134 17.64 -9.30 18.44
C LYS A 134 18.57 -8.53 19.34
#